data_AF-A0A452XBJ0-F1
#
_entry.id   AF-A0A452XBJ0-F1
#
_cell.length_a   1.000
_cell.length_b   1.000
_cell.length_c   1.000
_cell.angle_alpha   90.00
_cell.angle_beta   90.00
_cell.angle_gamma   90.00
#
_symmetry.space_group_name_H-M   'P 1'
#
loop_
_entity.id
_entity.type
_entity.pdbx_description
1 polymer ?
#
loop_
_entity_poly.entity_id
_entity_poly.type
_entity_poly.pdbx_seq_one_letter_code
_entity_poly.pdbx_strand_id
1 'polypeptide(L)'
;MYDINAPDLYIPFMAFGTFIILAGFTLGFMGKFTPEAINLQFTRGLIGWGLQIVFLKGLLYSMGGGEVPLLDLVAYSGYLFAGLSLAIVARLLWAYSYYVMMPWMSLCMGIFLVRTMKRVIFTEMRGSERHSTRQHYFLLFMAIVQFPLFFWLGSIGA
;
A
#
# COMPACT_ATOMS: atom_id res chain seq x y z
N MET A 1 14.57 -21.17 -13.76
CA MET A 1 13.94 -20.33 -14.80
C MET A 1 13.64 -18.99 -14.17
N TYR A 2 14.13 -17.90 -14.77
CA TYR A 2 13.83 -16.54 -14.33
C TYR A 2 12.47 -16.16 -14.92
N ASP A 3 11.45 -15.99 -14.08
CA ASP A 3 10.13 -15.55 -14.52
C ASP A 3 10.15 -14.03 -14.71
N ILE A 4 10.13 -13.59 -15.97
CA ILE A 4 10.09 -12.18 -16.37
C ILE A 4 8.85 -11.46 -15.78
N ASN A 5 7.79 -12.20 -15.46
CA ASN A 5 6.53 -11.64 -14.94
C ASN A 5 6.45 -11.63 -13.39
N ALA A 6 7.49 -12.08 -12.69
CA ALA A 6 7.53 -11.99 -11.23
C ALA A 6 7.50 -10.52 -10.78
N PRO A 7 6.69 -10.15 -9.78
CA PRO A 7 6.63 -8.78 -9.30
C PRO A 7 7.98 -8.34 -8.77
N ASP A 8 8.51 -7.24 -9.31
CA ASP A 8 9.81 -6.71 -8.91
C ASP A 8 9.68 -5.85 -7.65
N LEU A 9 10.61 -6.02 -6.71
CA LEU A 9 10.63 -5.23 -5.49
C LEU A 9 11.18 -3.81 -5.71
N TYR A 10 11.76 -3.55 -6.88
CA TYR A 10 12.40 -2.28 -7.22
C TYR A 10 11.42 -1.10 -7.14
N ILE A 11 10.26 -1.19 -7.80
CA ILE A 11 9.27 -0.11 -7.83
C ILE A 11 8.76 0.22 -6.41
N PRO A 12 8.29 -0.76 -5.59
CA PRO A 12 7.89 -0.53 -4.21
C PRO A 12 8.97 0.14 -3.34
N PHE A 13 10.22 -0.31 -3.47
CA PHE A 13 11.33 0.23 -2.69
C PHE A 13 11.65 1.68 -3.09
N MET A 14 11.70 1.95 -4.40
CA MET A 14 11.92 3.32 -4.91
C MET A 14 10.76 4.25 -4.55
N ALA A 15 9.52 3.76 -4.60
CA ALA A 15 8.35 4.51 -4.19
C ALA A 15 8.38 4.86 -2.68
N PHE A 16 8.84 3.94 -1.83
CA PHE A 16 9.06 4.22 -0.42
C PHE A 16 10.09 5.33 -0.20
N GLY A 17 11.26 5.25 -0.85
CA GLY A 17 12.27 6.30 -0.77
C GLY A 17 11.76 7.66 -1.25
N THR A 18 11.00 7.68 -2.35
CA THR A 18 10.37 8.89 -2.90
C THR A 18 9.39 9.50 -1.90
N PHE A 19 8.55 8.67 -1.26
CA PHE A 19 7.62 9.11 -0.23
C PHE A 19 8.35 9.79 0.94
N ILE A 20 9.46 9.23 1.41
CA ILE A 20 10.25 9.81 2.51
C ILE A 20 10.86 11.16 2.13
N ILE A 21 11.41 11.27 0.92
CA ILE A 21 11.98 12.52 0.41
C ILE A 21 10.88 13.58 0.29
N LEU A 22 9.72 13.23 -0.27
CA LEU A 22 8.58 14.14 -0.41
C LEU A 22 8.01 14.56 0.96
N ALA A 23 7.96 13.65 1.93
CA ALA A 23 7.55 13.97 3.30
C ALA A 23 8.52 14.96 3.95
N GLY A 24 9.83 14.75 3.83
CA GLY A 24 10.85 15.68 4.30
C GLY A 24 10.75 17.05 3.62
N PHE A 25 10.58 17.07 2.29
CA PHE A 25 10.38 18.30 1.54
C PHE A 25 9.13 19.07 1.99
N THR A 26 8.02 18.36 2.19
CA THR A 26 6.76 18.95 2.68
C THR A 26 6.92 19.54 4.08
N LEU A 27 7.63 18.85 4.99
CA LEU A 27 7.94 19.36 6.33
C LEU A 27 8.83 20.62 6.27
N GLY A 28 9.80 20.64 5.36
CA GLY A 28 10.66 21.80 5.09
C GLY A 28 9.88 23.00 4.59
N PHE A 29 8.97 22.79 3.65
CA PHE A 29 8.09 23.84 3.13
C PHE A 29 7.16 24.42 4.21
N MET A 30 6.77 23.62 5.21
CA MET A 30 5.97 24.07 6.36
C MET A 30 6.79 24.68 7.49
N GLY A 31 8.13 24.76 7.37
CA GLY A 31 9.01 25.23 8.45
C GLY A 31 9.06 24.31 9.67
N LYS A 32 8.62 23.05 9.52
CA LYS A 32 8.55 22.03 10.59
C LYS A 32 9.56 20.90 10.39
N PHE A 33 10.60 21.13 9.59
CA PHE A 33 11.60 20.11 9.33
C PHE A 33 12.48 19.91 10.56
N THR A 34 12.41 18.71 11.12
CA THR A 34 13.36 18.24 12.11
C THR A 34 13.82 16.82 11.74
N PRO A 35 15.06 16.44 12.10
CA PRO A 35 15.54 15.07 11.92
C PRO A 35 14.62 14.05 12.59
N GLU A 36 14.02 14.40 13.74
CA GLU A 36 13.05 13.53 14.42
C GLU A 36 11.76 13.36 13.60
N ALA A 37 11.26 14.41 12.94
CA ALA A 37 10.01 14.35 12.18
C ALA A 37 10.14 13.46 10.93
N ILE A 38 11.26 13.52 10.22
CA ILE A 38 11.51 12.64 9.07
C ILE A 38 11.74 11.19 9.52
N ASN A 39 12.43 10.97 10.64
CA ASN A 39 12.63 9.64 11.21
C ASN A 39 11.30 9.02 11.66
N LEU A 40 10.41 9.84 12.26
CA LEU A 40 9.07 9.41 12.61
C LEU A 40 8.28 8.96 11.36
N GLN A 41 8.35 9.71 10.25
CA GLN A 41 7.68 9.31 9.01
C GLN A 41 8.28 8.06 8.39
N PHE A 42 9.60 7.90 8.44
CA PHE A 42 10.28 6.69 8.01
C PHE A 42 9.83 5.46 8.81
N THR A 43 9.82 5.58 10.14
CA THR A 43 9.40 4.51 11.04
C THR A 43 7.91 4.19 10.87
N ARG A 44 7.04 5.19 10.77
CA ARG A 44 5.60 5.00 10.48
C ARG A 44 5.39 4.31 9.14
N GLY A 45 6.15 4.69 8.11
CA GLY A 45 6.12 4.05 6.81
C GLY A 45 6.51 2.57 6.87
N LEU A 46 7.61 2.23 7.55
CA LEU A 46 8.03 0.84 7.75
C LEU A 46 6.99 0.02 8.54
N ILE A 47 6.45 0.57 9.62
CA ILE A 47 5.42 -0.08 10.42
C ILE A 47 4.15 -0.29 9.58
N GLY A 48 3.69 0.74 8.85
CA GLY A 48 2.53 0.64 7.98
C GLY A 48 2.71 -0.38 6.87
N TRP A 49 3.88 -0.44 6.25
CA TRP A 49 4.20 -1.45 5.25
C TRP A 49 4.21 -2.86 5.84
N GLY A 50 4.86 -3.04 7.00
CA GLY A 50 4.89 -4.31 7.73
C GLY A 50 3.48 -4.79 8.13
N LEU A 51 2.66 -3.89 8.68
CA LEU A 51 1.26 -4.18 9.02
C LEU A 51 0.46 -4.60 7.78
N GLN A 52 0.64 -3.93 6.65
CA GLN A 52 -0.01 -4.30 5.40
C GLN A 52 0.42 -5.70 4.92
N ILE A 53 1.70 -6.06 5.03
CA ILE A 53 2.20 -7.39 4.67
C ILE A 53 1.58 -8.47 5.58
N VAL A 54 1.59 -8.25 6.90
CA VAL A 54 0.99 -9.17 7.88
C VAL A 54 -0.50 -9.33 7.63
N PHE A 55 -1.20 -8.24 7.33
CA PHE A 55 -2.62 -8.24 6.99
C PHE A 55 -2.92 -9.05 5.72
N LEU A 56 -2.19 -8.82 4.64
CA LEU A 56 -2.35 -9.58 3.39
C LEU A 56 -2.04 -11.07 3.59
N LYS A 57 -0.99 -11.40 4.34
CA LYS A 57 -0.64 -12.78 4.66
C LYS A 57 -1.72 -13.46 5.51
N GLY A 58 -2.26 -12.77 6.51
CA GLY A 58 -3.35 -13.25 7.35
C GLY A 58 -4.64 -13.49 6.57
N LEU A 59 -4.97 -12.62 5.61
CA LEU A 59 -6.11 -12.81 4.71
C LEU A 59 -5.95 -14.05 3.83
N LEU A 60 -4.78 -14.23 3.20
CA LEU A 60 -4.51 -15.41 2.36
C LEU A 60 -4.59 -16.71 3.17
N TYR A 61 -4.06 -16.70 4.40
CA TYR A 61 -4.17 -17.83 5.33
C TYR A 61 -5.62 -18.16 5.69
N SER A 62 -6.43 -17.16 6.02
CA SER A 62 -7.88 -17.32 6.30
C SER A 62 -8.68 -17.85 5.11
N MET A 63 -8.22 -17.57 3.89
CA MET A 63 -8.83 -18.05 2.66
C MET A 63 -8.43 -19.49 2.32
N GLY A 64 -7.48 -20.09 3.04
CA GLY A 64 -6.93 -21.41 2.74
C GLY A 64 -6.13 -21.43 1.43
N GLY A 65 -5.60 -20.28 1.02
CA GLY A 65 -4.75 -20.16 -0.16
C GLY A 65 -3.39 -20.80 0.08
N GLY A 66 -2.75 -21.27 -1.00
CA GLY A 66 -1.41 -21.81 -0.94
C GLY A 66 -0.36 -20.78 -0.51
N GLU A 67 0.88 -21.24 -0.37
CA GLU A 67 1.99 -20.42 0.11
C GLU A 67 2.44 -19.40 -0.95
N VAL A 68 1.76 -18.26 -1.00
CA VAL A 68 2.21 -17.13 -1.82
C VAL A 68 3.59 -16.66 -1.32
N PRO A 69 4.59 -16.52 -2.21
CA PRO A 69 5.91 -16.05 -1.83
C PRO A 69 5.84 -14.73 -1.05
N LEU A 70 6.55 -14.65 0.08
CA LEU A 70 6.56 -13.44 0.91
C LEU A 70 7.06 -12.22 0.12
N LEU A 71 8.00 -12.42 -0.80
CA LEU A 71 8.55 -11.35 -1.63
C LEU A 71 7.47 -10.70 -2.51
N ASP A 72 6.54 -11.50 -3.03
CA ASP A 72 5.44 -10.99 -3.87
C ASP A 72 4.47 -10.15 -3.05
N LEU A 73 4.16 -10.56 -1.81
CA LEU A 73 3.35 -9.76 -0.89
C LEU A 73 4.03 -8.44 -0.54
N VAL A 74 5.34 -8.47 -0.28
CA VAL A 74 6.13 -7.26 0.00
C VAL A 74 6.08 -6.33 -1.21
N ALA A 75 6.22 -6.86 -2.42
CA ALA A 75 6.14 -6.08 -3.63
C ALA A 75 4.74 -5.45 -3.80
N TYR A 76 3.67 -6.25 -3.75
CA TYR A 76 2.30 -5.76 -3.94
C TYR A 76 1.86 -4.75 -2.88
N SER A 77 2.24 -4.95 -1.62
CA SER A 77 1.92 -4.01 -0.55
C SER A 77 2.63 -2.67 -0.73
N GLY A 78 3.90 -2.65 -1.13
CA GLY A 78 4.67 -1.41 -1.18
C GLY A 78 4.26 -0.45 -2.31
N TYR A 79 3.43 -0.87 -3.27
CA TYR A 79 2.82 0.04 -4.25
C TYR A 79 1.97 1.15 -3.60
N LEU A 80 1.56 0.99 -2.33
CA LEU A 80 0.84 2.02 -1.59
C LEU A 80 1.64 3.34 -1.53
N PHE A 81 2.98 3.26 -1.48
CA PHE A 81 3.85 4.43 -1.43
C PHE A 81 3.88 5.22 -2.74
N ALA A 82 3.62 4.58 -3.88
CA ALA A 82 3.47 5.29 -5.15
C ALA A 82 2.20 6.16 -5.11
N GLY A 83 1.11 5.61 -4.55
CA GLY A 83 -0.14 6.34 -4.33
C GLY A 83 0.03 7.52 -3.37
N LEU A 84 0.71 7.30 -2.23
CA LEU A 84 1.00 8.36 -1.26
C LEU A 84 1.89 9.45 -1.86
N SER A 85 2.92 9.09 -2.63
CA SER A 85 3.81 10.05 -3.28
C SER A 85 3.03 11.00 -4.19
N LEU A 86 2.14 10.47 -5.05
CA LEU A 86 1.29 11.29 -5.91
C LEU A 86 0.35 12.21 -5.12
N ALA A 87 -0.25 11.72 -4.03
CA ALA A 87 -1.12 12.54 -3.18
C ALA A 87 -0.36 13.69 -2.49
N ILE A 88 0.90 13.48 -2.10
CA ILE A 88 1.76 14.52 -1.51
C ILE A 88 2.19 15.53 -2.57
N VAL A 89 2.59 15.09 -3.77
CA VAL A 89 2.93 16.02 -4.86
C VAL A 89 1.72 16.91 -5.19
N ALA A 90 0.52 16.33 -5.27
CA ALA A 90 -0.69 17.12 -5.47
C ALA A 90 -0.89 18.17 -4.36
N ARG A 91 -0.71 17.78 -3.09
CA ARG A 91 -0.76 18.69 -1.94
C ARG A 91 0.23 19.86 -2.07
N LEU A 92 1.44 19.61 -2.57
CA LEU A 92 2.46 20.64 -2.78
C LEU A 92 2.07 21.64 -3.88
N LEU A 93 1.40 21.17 -4.94
CA LEU A 93 0.88 22.04 -6.01
C LEU A 93 -0.33 22.87 -5.54
N TRP A 94 -1.24 22.24 -4.79
CA TRP A 94 -2.45 22.88 -4.30
C TRP A 94 -2.89 22.27 -2.98
N ALA A 95 -2.87 23.05 -1.89
CA ALA A 95 -3.12 22.55 -0.54
C ALA A 95 -4.47 21.82 -0.39
N TYR A 96 -5.53 22.32 -1.03
CA TYR A 96 -6.86 21.70 -0.96
C TYR A 96 -6.99 20.42 -1.80
N SER A 97 -6.08 20.19 -2.75
CA SER A 97 -6.14 18.99 -3.60
C SER A 97 -5.91 17.71 -2.80
N TYR A 98 -5.21 17.82 -1.66
CA TYR A 98 -4.96 16.72 -0.74
C TYR A 98 -6.25 16.03 -0.30
N TYR A 99 -7.30 16.80 0.00
CA TYR A 99 -8.58 16.25 0.49
C TYR A 99 -9.30 15.40 -0.56
N VAL A 100 -9.07 15.67 -1.85
CA VAL A 100 -9.64 14.90 -2.96
C VAL A 100 -8.70 13.77 -3.39
N MET A 101 -7.40 14.03 -3.44
CA MET A 101 -6.41 13.06 -3.92
C MET A 101 -6.17 11.92 -2.94
N MET A 102 -6.23 12.17 -1.63
CA MET A 102 -6.08 11.10 -0.63
C MET A 102 -7.12 9.98 -0.77
N PRO A 103 -8.45 10.26 -0.75
CA PRO A 103 -9.44 9.21 -0.95
C PRO A 103 -9.38 8.61 -2.36
N TRP A 104 -9.04 9.41 -3.38
CA TRP A 104 -8.90 8.92 -4.75
C TRP A 104 -7.75 7.91 -4.90
N MET A 105 -6.55 8.24 -4.43
CA MET A 105 -5.39 7.35 -4.49
C MET A 105 -5.56 6.11 -3.62
N SER A 106 -6.22 6.26 -2.45
CA SER A 106 -6.61 5.12 -1.61
C SER A 106 -7.54 4.16 -2.35
N LEU A 107 -8.56 4.68 -3.05
CA LEU A 107 -9.48 3.88 -3.84
C LEU A 107 -8.75 3.18 -5.00
N CYS A 108 -7.88 3.89 -5.73
CA CYS A 108 -7.06 3.28 -6.79
C CYS A 108 -6.19 2.14 -6.25
N MET A 109 -5.54 2.34 -5.10
CA MET A 109 -4.71 1.31 -4.47
C MET A 109 -5.55 0.13 -3.96
N GLY A 110 -6.73 0.40 -3.40
CA GLY A 110 -7.69 -0.64 -3.01
C GLY A 110 -8.13 -1.50 -4.20
N ILE A 111 -8.50 -0.89 -5.33
CA ILE A 111 -8.85 -1.61 -6.56
C ILE A 111 -7.67 -2.43 -7.08
N PHE A 112 -6.46 -1.86 -7.06
CA PHE A 112 -5.24 -2.56 -7.47
C PHE A 112 -5.00 -3.82 -6.61
N LEU A 113 -5.07 -3.70 -5.29
CA LEU A 113 -4.91 -4.83 -4.37
C LEU A 113 -5.99 -5.89 -4.56
N VAL A 114 -7.25 -5.47 -4.73
CA VAL A 114 -8.35 -6.41 -5.01
C VAL A 114 -8.09 -7.19 -6.31
N ARG A 115 -7.68 -6.51 -7.39
CA ARG A 115 -7.43 -7.17 -8.68
C ARG A 115 -6.23 -8.10 -8.63
N THR A 116 -5.14 -7.68 -7.99
CA THR A 116 -3.92 -8.50 -7.85
C THR A 116 -4.18 -9.72 -6.97
N MET A 117 -4.76 -9.53 -5.79
CA MET A 117 -5.06 -10.64 -4.87
C MET A 117 -6.08 -11.61 -5.44
N LYS A 118 -7.12 -11.11 -6.12
CA LYS A 118 -8.05 -11.98 -6.87
C LYS A 118 -7.28 -12.86 -7.86
N ARG A 119 -6.39 -12.29 -8.67
CA ARG A 119 -5.56 -13.06 -9.62
C ARG A 119 -4.69 -14.11 -8.91
N VAL A 120 -3.98 -13.72 -7.84
CA VAL A 120 -3.11 -14.63 -7.07
C VAL A 120 -3.92 -15.81 -6.53
N ILE A 121 -5.08 -15.55 -5.92
CA ILE A 121 -5.98 -16.58 -5.40
C ILE A 121 -6.47 -17.51 -6.51
N PHE A 122 -6.84 -16.99 -7.69
CA PHE A 122 -7.28 -17.82 -8.83
C PHE A 122 -6.17 -18.73 -9.36
N THR A 123 -4.91 -18.26 -9.37
CA THR A 123 -3.76 -19.06 -9.81
C THR A 123 -3.45 -20.19 -8.82
N GLU A 124 -3.49 -19.89 -7.51
CA GLU A 124 -3.20 -20.84 -6.43
C GLU A 124 -4.34 -21.86 -6.21
N MET A 125 -5.60 -21.45 -6.36
CA MET A 125 -6.78 -22.27 -6.01
C MET A 125 -7.44 -22.97 -7.21
N ARG A 126 -6.67 -23.43 -8.20
CA ARG A 126 -7.16 -24.13 -9.42
C ARG A 126 -8.10 -25.33 -9.20
N GLY A 127 -8.46 -25.72 -7.97
CA GLY A 127 -9.41 -26.80 -7.66
C GLY A 127 -10.46 -26.54 -6.58
N SER A 128 -10.63 -25.31 -6.06
CA SER A 128 -11.57 -25.06 -4.94
C SER A 128 -12.70 -24.10 -5.30
N GLU A 129 -13.74 -24.61 -5.98
CA GLU A 129 -14.94 -23.85 -6.37
C GLU A 129 -15.85 -23.43 -5.20
N ARG A 130 -15.47 -23.69 -3.93
CA ARG A 130 -16.46 -23.77 -2.84
C ARG A 130 -16.59 -22.55 -1.93
N HIS A 131 -15.89 -21.44 -2.17
CA HIS A 131 -15.89 -20.29 -1.24
C HIS A 131 -16.11 -18.90 -1.87
N SER A 132 -16.81 -18.81 -3.00
CA SER A 132 -16.99 -17.56 -3.77
C SER A 132 -17.46 -16.37 -2.92
N THR A 133 -18.52 -16.48 -2.10
CA THR A 133 -19.07 -15.31 -1.38
C THR A 133 -18.14 -14.75 -0.30
N ARG A 134 -17.50 -15.62 0.50
CA ARG A 134 -16.59 -15.20 1.59
C ARG A 134 -15.36 -14.48 1.04
N GLN A 135 -14.87 -14.91 -0.11
CA GLN A 135 -13.72 -14.29 -0.78
C GLN A 135 -14.02 -12.86 -1.24
N HIS A 136 -15.23 -12.60 -1.77
CA HIS A 136 -15.62 -11.26 -2.19
C HIS A 136 -15.70 -10.28 -1.00
N TYR A 137 -16.20 -10.72 0.16
CA TYR A 137 -16.19 -9.91 1.38
C TYR A 137 -14.78 -9.60 1.88
N PHE A 138 -13.85 -10.57 1.87
CA PHE A 138 -12.46 -10.33 2.26
C PHE A 138 -11.74 -9.36 1.32
N LEU A 139 -11.96 -9.48 0.00
CA LEU A 139 -11.42 -8.55 -0.98
C LEU A 139 -11.96 -7.13 -0.77
N LEU A 140 -13.27 -6.99 -0.53
CA LEU A 140 -13.87 -5.69 -0.24
C LEU A 140 -13.35 -5.10 1.07
N PHE A 141 -13.20 -5.93 2.11
CA PHE A 141 -12.60 -5.53 3.38
C PHE A 141 -11.16 -5.04 3.21
N MET A 142 -10.35 -5.72 2.41
CA MET A 142 -8.99 -5.29 2.08
C MET A 142 -8.96 -3.90 1.42
N ALA A 143 -9.89 -3.61 0.52
CA ALA A 143 -10.00 -2.29 -0.10
C ALA A 143 -10.41 -1.22 0.93
N ILE A 144 -11.31 -1.53 1.85
CA ILE A 144 -11.72 -0.60 2.92
C ILE A 144 -10.55 -0.28 3.86
N VAL A 145 -9.73 -1.28 4.22
CA VAL A 145 -8.55 -1.11 5.09
C VAL A 145 -7.49 -0.19 4.46
N GLN A 146 -7.48 0.00 3.15
CA GLN A 146 -6.57 0.94 2.51
C GLN A 146 -6.82 2.40 2.93
N PHE A 147 -8.08 2.79 3.17
CA PHE A 147 -8.42 4.15 3.56
C PHE A 147 -7.74 4.59 4.86
N PRO A 148 -7.97 3.92 6.02
CA PRO A 148 -7.33 4.33 7.26
C PRO A 148 -5.80 4.27 7.18
N LEU A 149 -5.24 3.29 6.44
CA LEU A 149 -3.80 3.20 6.25
C LEU A 149 -3.24 4.39 5.45
N PHE A 150 -3.89 4.76 4.35
CA PHE A 150 -3.51 5.94 3.55
C PHE A 150 -3.58 7.21 4.39
N PHE A 151 -4.69 7.45 5.08
CA PHE A 151 -4.85 8.64 5.93
C PHE A 151 -3.83 8.68 7.08
N TRP A 152 -3.52 7.53 7.69
CA TRP A 152 -2.53 7.45 8.74
C TRP A 152 -1.11 7.71 8.25
N LEU A 153 -0.71 7.18 7.08
CA LEU A 153 0.61 7.41 6.50
C LEU A 153 0.76 8.80 5.85
N GLY A 154 -0.31 9.33 5.27
CA GLY A 154 -0.33 10.66 4.64
C GLY A 154 -0.42 11.81 5.63
N SER A 155 -0.56 11.53 6.93
CA SER A 155 -0.60 12.51 8.01
C SER A 155 0.82 13.02 8.33
N ILE A 156 1.27 13.99 7.52
CA ILE A 156 2.58 14.64 7.64
C ILE A 156 2.44 15.92 8.46
N GLY A 157 3.15 16.00 9.60
CA GLY A 157 3.24 17.21 10.44
C GLY A 157 2.04 17.49 11.35
N ALA A 158 1.16 16.49 11.54
CA ALA A 158 0.13 16.46 12.58
C ALA A 158 0.66 15.81 13.86
#